data_AF-A0A4Q9KR18-F1
#
_entry.id   AF-A0A4Q9KR18-F1
#
_cell.length_a   1.000
_cell.length_b   1.000
_cell.length_c   1.000
_cell.angle_alpha   90.00
_cell.angle_beta   90.00
_cell.angle_gamma   90.00
#
_symmetry.space_group_name_H-M   'P 1'
#
loop_
_entity.id
_entity.type
_entity.pdbx_description
1 polymer ?
#
loop_
_entity_poly.entity_id
_entity_poly.type
_entity_poly.pdbx_seq_one_letter_code
_entity_poly.pdbx_strand_id
1 'polypeptide(L)'
;MVKISLKKIYATYSWKWDLEDEMCGICQQSFEQMCSECTHPVNCKPCIGSCKHAYHMHCVSKWLQSNKICPMCRKDWSYYKIFD
;
A
#
# COMPACT_ATOMS: atom_id res chain seq x y z
N MET A 1 -12.47 19.59 45.97
CA MET A 1 -12.25 19.63 44.50
C MET A 1 -11.04 18.77 44.18
N VAL A 2 -11.21 17.71 43.37
CA VAL A 2 -10.11 16.80 43.02
C VAL A 2 -9.29 17.42 41.90
N LYS A 3 -7.97 17.51 42.08
CA LYS A 3 -7.03 18.01 41.08
C LYS A 3 -6.28 16.82 40.48
N ILE A 4 -6.59 16.48 39.23
CA ILE A 4 -5.90 15.43 38.49
C ILE A 4 -4.70 16.05 37.78
N SER A 5 -3.53 15.43 37.90
CA SER A 5 -2.29 15.86 37.25
C SER A 5 -1.60 14.67 36.59
N LEU A 6 -1.40 14.75 35.28
CA LEU A 6 -0.66 13.75 34.50
C LEU A 6 0.83 13.85 34.85
N LYS A 7 1.40 12.74 35.32
CA LYS A 7 2.82 12.70 35.71
C LYS A 7 3.74 12.42 34.53
N LYS A 8 3.36 11.46 33.67
CA LYS A 8 4.09 11.05 32.46
C LYS A 8 3.12 10.48 31.44
N ILE A 9 3.42 10.67 30.16
CA ILE A 9 2.70 10.09 29.03
C ILE A 9 3.73 9.40 28.14
N TYR A 10 3.43 8.17 27.71
CA TYR A 10 4.23 7.42 26.74
C TYR A 10 3.37 7.21 25.49
N ALA A 11 3.46 8.15 24.56
CA ALA A 11 2.70 8.07 23.33
C ALA A 11 3.36 7.06 22.37
N THR A 12 2.54 6.23 21.73
CA THR A 12 2.93 5.38 20.62
C THR A 12 2.12 5.76 19.39
N TYR A 13 2.64 5.46 18.21
CA TYR A 13 1.97 5.75 16.95
C TYR A 13 2.06 4.55 16.01
N SER A 14 1.06 4.42 15.16
CA SER A 14 1.06 3.56 13.99
C SER A 14 0.62 4.39 12.78
N TRP A 15 0.98 3.92 11.59
CA TRP A 15 0.58 4.52 10.33
C TRP A 15 0.02 3.42 9.42
N LYS A 16 -0.80 3.84 8.46
CA LYS A 16 -1.33 2.97 7.41
C LYS A 16 -1.43 3.77 6.13
N TRP A 17 -1.45 3.08 4.99
CA TRP A 17 -1.74 3.75 3.74
C TRP A 17 -3.23 4.11 3.66
N ASP A 18 -3.52 5.24 3.04
CA ASP A 18 -4.89 5.66 2.75
C ASP A 18 -5.38 4.96 1.47
N LEU A 19 -5.81 3.71 1.63
CA LEU A 19 -6.24 2.78 0.58
C LEU A 19 -7.59 2.14 0.93
N GLU A 20 -8.38 1.84 -0.09
CA GLU A 20 -9.60 1.01 0.05
C GLU A 20 -9.24 -0.47 0.22
N ASP A 21 -8.26 -0.97 -0.54
CA ASP A 21 -7.77 -2.35 -0.46
C ASP A 21 -6.74 -2.51 0.67
N GLU A 22 -6.82 -3.61 1.43
CA GLU A 22 -5.87 -3.91 2.52
C GLU A 22 -4.67 -4.75 2.08
N MET A 23 -4.79 -5.48 0.95
CA MET A 23 -3.78 -6.41 0.46
C MET A 23 -3.48 -6.21 -1.02
N CYS A 24 -2.24 -6.40 -1.40
CA CYS A 24 -1.83 -6.40 -2.80
C CYS A 24 -2.33 -7.67 -3.50
N GLY A 25 -3.20 -7.52 -4.50
CA GLY A 25 -3.76 -8.64 -5.27
C GLY A 25 -2.74 -9.44 -6.13
N ILE A 26 -1.46 -9.07 -6.13
CA ILE A 26 -0.38 -9.80 -6.83
C ILE A 26 0.46 -10.62 -5.84
N CYS A 27 1.03 -9.99 -4.81
CA CYS A 27 1.92 -10.67 -3.86
C CYS A 27 1.21 -11.17 -2.59
N GLN A 28 -0.07 -10.84 -2.41
CA GLN A 28 -0.90 -11.25 -1.26
C GLN A 28 -0.32 -10.85 0.10
N GLN A 29 0.45 -9.76 0.13
CA GLN A 29 0.94 -9.12 1.36
C GLN A 29 0.10 -7.86 1.64
N SER A 30 -0.01 -7.47 2.91
CA SER A 30 -0.56 -6.17 3.31
C SER A 30 0.32 -5.03 2.76
N PHE A 31 -0.29 -3.87 2.49
CA PHE A 31 0.43 -2.69 1.98
C PHE A 31 1.42 -2.08 2.98
N GLU A 32 1.29 -2.42 4.25
CA GLU A 32 2.14 -2.05 5.36
C GLU A 32 3.37 -2.97 5.43
N GLN A 33 3.36 -4.07 4.69
CA GLN A 33 4.46 -5.02 4.57
C GLN A 33 5.12 -4.90 3.19
N MET A 34 6.39 -5.30 3.12
CA MET A 34 7.08 -5.40 1.85
C MET A 34 6.73 -6.70 1.11
N CYS A 35 6.75 -6.66 -0.23
CA CYS A 35 6.72 -7.88 -1.04
C CYS A 35 8.05 -8.65 -0.94
N SER A 36 8.07 -9.91 -1.36
CA SER A 36 9.23 -10.80 -1.26
C SER A 36 10.47 -10.33 -2.01
N GLU A 37 10.31 -9.44 -2.99
CA GLU A 37 11.39 -8.94 -3.85
C GLU A 37 11.96 -7.61 -3.35
N CYS A 38 11.26 -6.91 -2.45
CA CYS A 38 11.70 -5.63 -1.91
C CYS A 38 12.55 -5.86 -0.65
N THR A 39 13.65 -5.11 -0.54
CA THR A 39 14.58 -5.18 0.59
C THR A 39 14.20 -4.24 1.74
N HIS A 40 13.32 -3.27 1.48
CA HIS A 40 12.91 -2.27 2.47
C HIS A 40 11.48 -1.79 2.19
N PRO A 41 10.62 -1.59 3.22
CA PRO A 41 9.23 -1.16 3.06
C PRO A 41 9.06 0.15 2.27
N VAL A 42 9.98 1.11 2.41
CA VAL A 42 9.96 2.38 1.66
C VAL A 42 10.04 2.20 0.13
N ASN A 43 10.57 1.07 -0.32
CA ASN A 43 10.66 0.73 -1.74
C ASN A 43 9.43 -0.05 -2.23
N CYS A 44 8.55 -0.49 -1.31
CA CYS A 44 7.36 -1.27 -1.61
C CYS A 44 6.09 -0.41 -1.52
N LYS A 45 6.13 0.78 -2.12
CA LYS A 45 5.03 1.73 -2.06
C LYS A 45 3.81 1.20 -2.83
N PRO A 46 2.59 1.45 -2.35
CA PRO A 46 1.37 1.13 -3.09
C PRO A 46 1.15 2.09 -4.27
N CYS A 47 0.29 1.66 -5.18
CA CYS A 47 -0.26 2.46 -6.27
C CYS A 47 -1.68 1.99 -6.58
N ILE A 48 -2.50 2.88 -7.13
CA ILE A 48 -3.88 2.63 -7.53
C ILE A 48 -3.99 2.83 -9.03
N GLY A 49 -4.64 1.89 -9.71
CA GLY A 49 -4.99 2.04 -11.12
C GLY A 49 -6.28 2.84 -11.32
N SER A 50 -6.51 3.37 -12.51
CA SER A 50 -7.79 4.04 -12.87
C SER A 50 -9.02 3.14 -12.71
N CYS A 51 -8.81 1.82 -12.63
CA CYS A 51 -9.83 0.83 -12.31
C CYS A 51 -10.10 0.66 -10.79
N LYS A 52 -9.50 1.51 -9.94
CA LYS A 52 -9.54 1.54 -8.47
C LYS A 52 -8.83 0.40 -7.72
N HIS A 53 -8.30 -0.59 -8.42
CA HIS A 53 -7.50 -1.64 -7.80
C HIS A 53 -6.11 -1.16 -7.37
N ALA A 54 -5.69 -1.56 -6.17
CA ALA A 54 -4.38 -1.23 -5.62
C ALA A 54 -3.37 -2.40 -5.69
N TYR A 55 -2.10 -2.06 -5.89
CA TYR A 55 -0.98 -3.01 -5.86
C TYR A 55 0.29 -2.32 -5.35
N HIS A 56 1.26 -3.09 -4.87
CA HIS A 56 2.62 -2.55 -4.73
C HIS A 56 3.16 -2.15 -6.10
N MET A 57 3.83 -1.01 -6.18
CA MET A 57 4.36 -0.44 -7.41
C MET A 57 5.30 -1.42 -8.13
N HIS A 58 6.18 -2.09 -7.38
CA HIS A 58 7.06 -3.12 -7.93
C HIS A 58 6.26 -4.30 -8.49
N CYS A 59 5.28 -4.80 -7.74
CA CYS A 59 4.47 -5.94 -8.17
C CYS A 59 3.72 -5.66 -9.48
N VAL A 60 3.05 -4.51 -9.58
CA VAL A 60 2.33 -4.16 -10.81
C VAL A 60 3.29 -3.81 -11.94
N SER A 61 4.41 -3.14 -11.67
CA SER A 61 5.41 -2.83 -12.71
C SER A 61 5.99 -4.09 -13.34
N LYS A 62 6.27 -5.13 -12.55
CA LYS A 62 6.72 -6.44 -13.04
C LYS A 62 5.65 -7.10 -13.91
N TRP A 63 4.39 -7.08 -13.48
CA TRP A 63 3.26 -7.58 -14.28
C TRP A 63 3.12 -6.84 -15.63
N LEU A 64 3.30 -5.53 -15.61
CA LEU A 64 3.09 -4.66 -16.78
C LEU A 64 4.17 -4.77 -17.87
N GLN A 65 5.26 -5.50 -17.59
CA GLN A 65 6.27 -5.84 -18.59
C GLN A 65 5.69 -6.75 -19.67
N SER A 66 4.82 -7.70 -19.29
CA SER A 66 4.23 -8.69 -20.20
C SER A 66 2.74 -8.47 -20.47
N ASN A 67 2.04 -7.71 -19.64
CA ASN A 67 0.60 -7.47 -19.73
C ASN A 67 0.32 -5.96 -19.73
N LYS A 68 -0.69 -5.48 -20.46
CA LYS A 68 -1.12 -4.07 -20.39
C LYS A 68 -2.44 -3.87 -19.67
N ILE A 69 -2.87 -4.89 -18.92
CA ILE A 69 -4.15 -4.98 -18.24
C ILE A 69 -3.99 -5.14 -16.73
N CYS A 70 -5.01 -4.70 -15.99
CA CYS A 70 -5.16 -4.93 -14.56
C CYS A 70 -5.26 -6.44 -14.26
N PRO A 71 -4.48 -6.99 -13.30
CA PRO A 71 -4.57 -8.39 -12.89
C PRO A 71 -5.97 -8.83 -12.41
N MET A 72 -6.71 -7.95 -11.74
CA MET A 72 -8.01 -8.29 -11.14
C MET A 72 -9.17 -8.17 -12.13
N CYS A 73 -9.31 -7.03 -12.82
CA CYS A 73 -10.48 -6.78 -13.69
C CYS A 73 -10.18 -6.82 -15.19
N ARG A 74 -8.93 -7.05 -15.59
CA ARG A 74 -8.49 -7.18 -17.00
C ARG A 74 -8.74 -5.96 -17.89
N LYS A 75 -9.12 -4.80 -17.32
CA LYS A 75 -9.18 -3.52 -18.03
C LYS A 75 -7.77 -2.99 -18.29
N ASP A 76 -7.60 -2.15 -19.31
CA ASP A 76 -6.32 -1.49 -19.59
C ASP A 76 -5.79 -0.74 -18.36
N TRP A 77 -4.50 -0.92 -18.07
CA TRP A 77 -3.88 -0.33 -16.91
C TRP A 77 -3.40 1.08 -17.19
N SER A 78 -3.82 2.02 -16.33
CA SER A 78 -3.25 3.34 -16.19
C SER A 78 -3.18 3.69 -14.71
N TYR A 79 -2.14 4.42 -14.31
CA TYR A 79 -1.98 4.86 -12.92
C TYR A 79 -2.95 6.00 -12.62
N TYR A 80 -3.70 5.86 -11.52
CA TYR A 80 -4.51 6.93 -10.95
C TYR A 80 -3.74 7.66 -9.85
N LYS A 81 -3.10 6.91 -8.94
CA LYS A 81 -2.32 7.45 -7.83
C LYS A 81 -1.11 6.57 -7.53
N ILE A 82 0.05 7.18 -7.35
CA ILE A 82 1.24 6.53 -6.82
C ILE A 82 1.56 7.22 -5.49
N PHE A 83 1.88 6.44 -4.46
CA PHE A 83 2.17 6.97 -3.15
C PHE A 83 3.68 7.22 -3.03
N ASP A 84 4.04 8.34 -2.40
CA ASP A 84 5.43 8.77 -2.15
C ASP A 84 5.88 8.45 -0.71
#